data_AF-A0A2E0CRE8-F1
#
_entry.id   AF-A0A2E0CRE8-F1
#
_cell.length_a   1.000
_cell.length_b   1.000
_cell.length_c   1.000
_cell.angle_alpha   90.00
_cell.angle_beta   90.00
_cell.angle_gamma   90.00
#
_symmetry.space_group_name_H-M   'P 1'
#
loop_
_entity.id
_entity.type
_entity.pdbx_description
1 polymer ?
#
loop_
_entity_poly.entity_id
_entity_poly.type
_entity_poly.pdbx_seq_one_letter_code
_entity_poly.pdbx_strand_id
1 'polypeptide(L)'
;MPSGLARELAYTSRPMKAAEALSCGFVNFVSKNHGQLMTHARNTAKDIAAHSPVAVHGTKLMLNYSRDHNVSDSLDYVATGQAGMLQAADMQEAFQAKKERRASKFEELYAHRSAIK
;
A
#
# COMPACT_ATOMS: atom_id res chain seq x y z
N MET A 1 10.31 7.12 -9.38
CA MET A 1 10.95 8.31 -9.99
C MET A 1 12.19 7.88 -10.79
N PRO A 2 12.33 8.32 -12.05
CA PRO A 2 13.51 8.04 -12.87
C PRO A 2 14.80 8.62 -12.27
N SER A 3 15.91 7.89 -12.40
CA SER A 3 17.19 8.29 -11.79
C SER A 3 17.82 9.55 -12.41
N GLY A 4 17.51 9.85 -13.68
CA GLY A 4 17.94 11.09 -14.34
C GLY A 4 17.30 12.33 -13.73
N LEU A 5 15.97 12.33 -13.62
CA LEU A 5 15.20 13.42 -13.00
C LEU A 5 15.61 13.65 -11.53
N ALA A 6 15.84 12.56 -10.79
CA ALA A 6 16.30 12.64 -9.41
C ALA A 6 17.63 13.42 -9.27
N ARG A 7 18.59 13.17 -10.17
CA ARG A 7 19.90 13.85 -10.16
C ARG A 7 19.78 15.31 -10.59
N GLU A 8 18.98 15.61 -11.62
CA GLU A 8 18.74 16.99 -12.05
C GLU A 8 18.17 17.85 -10.92
N LEU A 9 17.13 17.37 -10.22
CA LEU A 9 16.53 18.07 -9.08
C LEU A 9 17.54 18.28 -7.95
N ALA A 10 18.36 17.27 -7.64
CA ALA A 10 19.37 17.35 -6.60
C ALA A 10 20.49 18.36 -6.93
N TYR A 11 20.92 18.45 -8.19
CA TYR A 11 21.99 19.37 -8.59
C TYR A 11 21.52 20.81 -8.79
N THR A 12 20.28 21.00 -9.24
CA THR A 12 19.75 22.33 -9.55
C THR A 12 18.98 22.97 -8.40
N SER A 13 18.57 22.17 -7.39
CA SER A 13 17.71 22.60 -6.29
C SER A 13 16.39 23.27 -6.73
N ARG A 14 15.98 23.07 -7.99
CA ARG A 14 14.75 23.68 -8.51
C ARG A 14 13.52 23.05 -7.86
N PRO A 15 12.42 23.80 -7.68
CA PRO A 15 11.17 23.22 -7.23
C PRO A 15 10.58 22.28 -8.28
N MET A 16 10.10 21.12 -7.84
CA MET A 16 9.30 20.21 -8.67
C MET A 16 7.81 20.54 -8.52
N LYS A 17 7.11 20.77 -9.64
CA LYS A 17 5.67 21.07 -9.62
C LYS A 17 4.84 19.79 -9.54
N ALA A 18 3.61 19.89 -9.02
CA ALA A 18 2.74 18.74 -8.82
C ALA A 18 2.45 17.91 -10.10
N ALA A 19 2.25 18.58 -11.25
CA ALA A 19 2.01 17.91 -12.52
C ALA A 19 3.22 17.07 -12.99
N GLU A 20 4.44 17.60 -12.80
CA GLU A 20 5.68 16.88 -13.09
C GLU A 20 5.83 15.67 -12.16
N ALA A 21 5.62 15.87 -10.86
CA ALA A 21 5.65 14.80 -9.85
C ALA A 21 4.67 13.66 -10.17
N LEU A 22 3.49 13.97 -10.69
CA LEU A 22 2.51 12.98 -11.13
C LEU A 22 3.00 12.22 -12.38
N SER A 23 3.49 12.94 -13.38
CA SER A 23 3.96 12.34 -14.64
C SER A 23 5.14 11.38 -14.46
N CYS A 24 6.01 11.61 -13.47
CA CYS A 24 7.18 10.77 -13.18
C CYS A 24 6.92 9.69 -12.11
N GLY A 25 5.67 9.59 -11.62
CA GLY A 25 5.26 8.62 -10.59
C GLY A 25 5.87 8.89 -9.20
N PHE A 26 6.18 10.14 -8.88
CA PHE A 26 6.60 10.54 -7.54
C PHE A 26 5.40 10.69 -6.59
N VAL A 27 4.25 11.11 -7.13
CA VAL A 27 2.95 11.10 -6.43
C VAL A 27 1.93 10.33 -7.27
N ASN A 28 0.94 9.73 -6.61
CA ASN A 28 -0.13 8.96 -7.29
C ASN A 28 -1.33 9.82 -7.68
N PHE A 29 -1.52 10.98 -7.04
CA PHE A 29 -2.70 11.84 -7.24
C PHE A 29 -2.39 13.30 -6.97
N VAL A 30 -2.99 14.20 -7.75
CA VAL A 30 -2.93 15.65 -7.58
C VAL A 30 -4.35 16.20 -7.60
N SER A 31 -4.66 17.10 -6.67
CA SER A 31 -5.97 17.75 -6.57
C SER A 31 -5.87 19.26 -6.68
N LYS A 32 -6.98 19.90 -7.08
CA LYS A 32 -7.10 21.37 -7.16
C LYS A 32 -7.25 22.02 -5.79
N ASN A 33 -7.75 21.29 -4.79
CA ASN A 33 -7.97 21.84 -3.45
C ASN A 33 -7.82 20.77 -2.36
N HIS A 34 -7.66 21.25 -1.13
CA HIS A 34 -7.45 20.40 0.05
C HIS A 34 -8.63 19.46 0.32
N GLY A 35 -9.88 19.91 0.16
CA GLY A 35 -11.07 19.10 0.42
C GLY A 35 -11.12 17.85 -0.47
N GLN A 36 -10.88 18.01 -1.77
CA GLN A 36 -10.82 16.91 -2.72
C GLN A 36 -9.62 15.98 -2.45
N LEU A 37 -8.46 16.52 -2.09
CA LEU A 37 -7.29 15.73 -1.70
C LEU A 37 -7.61 14.82 -0.51
N MET A 38 -8.21 15.38 0.55
CA MET A 38 -8.55 14.63 1.76
C MET A 38 -9.64 13.59 1.51
N THR A 39 -10.62 13.89 0.66
CA THR A 39 -11.64 12.90 0.26
C THR A 39 -11.00 11.73 -0.48
N HIS A 40 -10.13 12.00 -1.46
CA HIS A 40 -9.41 10.94 -2.17
C HIS A 40 -8.57 10.08 -1.22
N ALA A 41 -7.74 10.71 -0.37
CA ALA A 41 -6.89 10.01 0.58
C ALA A 41 -7.70 9.13 1.56
N ARG A 42 -8.83 9.62 2.07
CA ARG A 42 -9.71 8.85 2.97
C ARG A 42 -10.39 7.69 2.25
N ASN A 43 -10.80 7.88 1.00
CA ASN A 43 -11.39 6.79 0.21
C ASN A 43 -10.36 5.70 -0.06
N THR A 44 -9.15 6.07 -0.49
CA THR A 44 -8.05 5.11 -0.66
C THR A 44 -7.74 4.37 0.64
N ALA A 45 -7.71 5.06 1.78
CA ALA A 45 -7.50 4.42 3.08
C ALA A 45 -8.63 3.43 3.43
N LYS A 46 -9.89 3.76 3.15
CA LYS A 46 -11.03 2.85 3.33
C LYS A 46 -10.92 1.63 2.43
N ASP A 47 -10.54 1.83 1.17
CA ASP A 47 -10.37 0.73 0.22
C ASP A 47 -9.26 -0.23 0.68
N ILE A 48 -8.14 0.29 1.18
CA ILE A 48 -7.07 -0.54 1.77
C ILE A 48 -7.58 -1.28 3.02
N ALA A 49 -8.27 -0.58 3.92
CA ALA A 49 -8.78 -1.15 5.17
C ALA A 49 -9.90 -2.19 4.97
N ALA A 50 -10.51 -2.26 3.78
CA ALA A 50 -11.49 -3.29 3.45
C ALA A 50 -10.88 -4.67 3.18
N HIS A 51 -9.54 -4.79 3.17
CA HIS A 51 -8.82 -6.03 2.95
C HIS A 51 -8.24 -6.59 4.25
N SER A 52 -7.85 -7.87 4.24
CA SER A 52 -7.15 -8.51 5.35
C SER A 52 -5.91 -7.68 5.75
N PRO A 53 -5.78 -7.28 7.03
CA PRO A 53 -4.60 -6.57 7.51
C PRO A 53 -3.30 -7.35 7.26
N VAL A 54 -3.34 -8.68 7.41
CA VAL A 54 -2.20 -9.57 7.16
C VAL A 54 -1.82 -9.54 5.69
N ALA A 55 -2.80 -9.60 4.79
CA ALA A 55 -2.55 -9.52 3.35
C ALA A 55 -1.93 -8.17 2.96
N VAL A 56 -2.50 -7.05 3.42
CA VAL A 56 -1.97 -5.70 3.13
C VAL A 56 -0.55 -5.54 3.66
N HIS A 57 -0.29 -5.97 4.89
CA HIS A 57 1.04 -5.90 5.50
C HIS A 57 2.04 -6.78 4.75
N GLY A 58 1.68 -8.03 4.48
CA GLY A 58 2.50 -8.99 3.75
C GLY A 58 2.87 -8.48 2.36
N THR A 59 1.90 -8.02 1.59
CA THR A 59 2.16 -7.45 0.24
C THR A 59 3.11 -6.26 0.31
N LYS A 60 2.93 -5.34 1.26
CA LYS A 60 3.84 -4.19 1.42
C LYS A 60 5.27 -4.62 1.71
N LEU A 61 5.43 -5.60 2.59
CA LEU A 61 6.73 -6.14 2.99
C LEU A 61 7.43 -6.83 1.80
N MET A 62 6.70 -7.62 1.01
CA MET A 62 7.21 -8.25 -0.21
C MET A 62 7.63 -7.23 -1.27
N LEU A 63 6.77 -6.23 -1.56
CA LEU A 63 7.08 -5.19 -2.54
C LEU A 63 8.32 -4.37 -2.16
N ASN A 64 8.50 -4.10 -0.87
CA ASN A 64 9.70 -3.41 -0.39
C ASN A 64 10.94 -4.28 -0.51
N TYR A 65 10.86 -5.58 -0.17
CA TYR A 65 11.98 -6.50 -0.32
C TYR A 65 12.43 -6.59 -1.79
N SER A 66 11.49 -6.76 -2.72
CA SER A 66 11.79 -6.86 -4.15
C SER A 66 12.46 -5.65 -4.76
N ARG A 67 12.35 -4.48 -4.14
CA ARG A 67 13.00 -3.26 -4.64
C ARG A 67 14.52 -3.36 -4.62
N ASP A 68 15.06 -4.01 -3.61
CA ASP A 68 16.50 -4.03 -3.32
C ASP A 68 17.15 -5.40 -3.60
N HIS A 69 16.37 -6.34 -4.16
CA HIS A 69 16.79 -7.72 -4.43
C HIS A 69 16.55 -8.11 -5.89
N ASN A 70 17.24 -9.16 -6.34
CA ASN A 70 17.02 -9.70 -7.67
C ASN A 70 15.67 -10.45 -7.74
N VAL A 71 15.25 -10.80 -8.95
CA VAL A 71 13.95 -11.48 -9.20
C VAL A 71 13.89 -12.85 -8.53
N SER A 72 14.96 -13.64 -8.55
CA SER A 72 14.98 -14.98 -7.95
C SER A 72 14.79 -14.90 -6.43
N ASP A 73 15.61 -14.09 -5.76
CA ASP A 73 15.53 -13.90 -4.30
C ASP A 73 14.15 -13.38 -3.88
N SER A 74 13.59 -12.46 -4.69
CA SER A 74 12.26 -11.90 -4.46
C SER A 74 11.15 -12.94 -4.57
N LEU A 75 11.22 -13.82 -5.57
CA LEU A 75 10.23 -14.89 -5.77
C LEU A 75 10.32 -15.93 -4.65
N ASP A 76 11.53 -16.29 -4.23
CA ASP A 76 11.75 -17.21 -3.10
C ASP A 76 11.21 -16.61 -1.79
N TYR A 77 11.42 -15.31 -1.58
CA TYR A 77 10.90 -14.57 -0.43
C TYR A 77 9.36 -14.51 -0.44
N VAL A 78 8.76 -14.23 -1.59
CA VAL A 78 7.29 -14.25 -1.76
C VAL A 78 6.73 -15.64 -1.50
N ALA A 79 7.33 -16.70 -2.04
CA ALA A 79 6.87 -18.08 -1.86
C ALA A 79 6.90 -18.47 -0.37
N THR A 80 8.00 -18.19 0.31
CA THR A 80 8.18 -18.49 1.74
C THR A 80 7.20 -17.67 2.58
N GLY A 81 7.09 -16.37 2.31
CA GLY A 81 6.22 -15.48 3.06
C GLY A 81 4.74 -15.77 2.85
N GLN A 82 4.29 -16.05 1.63
CA GLN A 82 2.90 -16.36 1.34
C GLN A 82 2.45 -17.65 2.04
N ALA A 83 3.32 -18.66 2.13
CA ALA A 83 3.02 -19.88 2.87
C ALA A 83 2.82 -19.62 4.38
N GLY A 84 3.62 -18.73 4.98
CA GLY A 84 3.50 -18.38 6.40
C GLY A 84 2.39 -17.38 6.73
N MET A 85 1.97 -16.55 5.78
CA MET A 85 0.96 -15.49 5.97
C MET A 85 -0.45 -15.92 5.56
N LEU A 86 -0.62 -17.12 4.99
CA LEU A 86 -1.93 -17.60 4.55
C LEU A 86 -2.85 -17.88 5.76
N GLN A 87 -3.77 -16.95 6.03
CA GLN A 87 -4.76 -17.08 7.10
C GLN A 87 -6.05 -17.69 6.54
N ALA A 88 -6.35 -18.92 6.95
CA ALA A 88 -7.57 -19.62 6.53
C ALA A 88 -8.85 -18.89 6.96
N ALA A 89 -8.85 -18.28 8.14
CA ALA A 89 -9.98 -17.50 8.67
C ALA A 89 -10.31 -16.30 7.77
N ASP A 90 -9.31 -15.52 7.37
CA ASP A 90 -9.49 -14.36 6.49
C ASP A 90 -10.03 -14.80 5.12
N MET A 91 -9.51 -15.90 4.56
CA MET A 91 -10.05 -16.42 3.31
C MET A 91 -11.52 -16.80 3.43
N GLN A 92 -11.88 -17.57 4.46
CA GLN A 92 -13.27 -18.00 4.70
C GLN A 92 -14.19 -16.80 4.86
N GLU A 93 -13.80 -15.81 5.66
CA GLU A 93 -14.57 -14.58 5.87
C GLU A 93 -14.71 -13.76 4.59
N ALA A 94 -13.64 -13.61 3.80
CA ALA A 94 -13.70 -12.91 2.52
C ALA A 94 -14.69 -13.58 1.55
N PHE A 95 -14.65 -14.91 1.45
CA PHE A 95 -15.59 -15.66 0.61
C PHE A 95 -17.03 -15.55 1.13
N GLN A 96 -17.24 -15.69 2.44
CA GLN A 96 -18.57 -15.65 3.04
C GLN A 96 -19.19 -14.27 2.95
N ALA A 97 -18.44 -13.21 3.28
CA ALA A 97 -18.89 -11.83 3.15
C ALA A 97 -19.30 -11.48 1.71
N LYS A 98 -18.51 -11.93 0.73
CA LYS A 98 -18.84 -11.78 -0.70
C LYS A 98 -20.12 -12.53 -1.08
N LYS A 99 -20.31 -13.75 -0.59
CA LYS A 99 -21.54 -14.54 -0.80
C LYS A 99 -22.77 -13.86 -0.19
N GLU A 100 -22.61 -13.29 0.99
CA GLU A 100 -23.66 -12.58 1.74
C GLU A 100 -23.85 -11.11 1.31
N ARG A 101 -23.03 -10.61 0.38
CA ARG A 101 -23.04 -9.21 -0.09
C ARG A 101 -22.89 -8.19 1.04
N ARG A 102 -22.05 -8.52 2.02
CA ARG A 102 -21.67 -7.62 3.12
C ARG A 102 -20.18 -7.31 3.08
N ALA A 103 -19.75 -6.31 3.84
CA ALA A 103 -18.34 -6.05 4.06
C ALA A 103 -17.69 -7.19 4.87
N SER A 104 -16.46 -7.55 4.50
CA SER A 104 -15.62 -8.47 5.27
C SER A 104 -15.18 -7.84 6.59
N LYS A 105 -15.04 -8.67 7.63
CA LYS A 105 -14.57 -8.27 8.95
C LYS A 105 -13.38 -9.14 9.35
N PHE A 106 -12.19 -8.56 9.27
CA PHE A 106 -10.95 -9.24 9.63
C PHE A 106 -10.53 -8.87 11.06
N GLU A 107 -9.74 -9.74 11.68
CA GLU A 107 -9.08 -9.39 12.94
C GLU A 107 -7.98 -8.35 12.72
N GLU A 108 -7.78 -7.48 13.71
CA GLU A 108 -6.71 -6.49 13.70
C GLU A 108 -5.34 -7.17 13.78
N LEU A 109 -4.37 -6.64 13.04
CA LEU A 109 -3.02 -7.23 12.97
C LEU A 109 -2.25 -7.13 14.31
N TYR A 110 -2.55 -6.11 15.09
CA TYR A 110 -2.00 -5.91 16.43
C TYR A 110 -3.14 -5.56 17.38
N ALA A 111 -3.04 -5.98 18.64
CA ALA A 111 -3.93 -5.48 19.68
C ALA A 111 -3.87 -3.94 19.71
N HIS A 112 -5.03 -3.28 19.67
CA HIS A 112 -5.11 -1.83 19.66
C HIS A 112 -4.48 -1.28 20.95
N ARG A 113 -3.22 -0.84 20.88
CA ARG A 113 -2.65 0.02 21.91
C ARG A 113 -3.31 1.37 21.72
N SER A 114 -4.19 1.76 22.64
CA SER A 114 -4.72 3.12 22.68
C SER A 114 -3.52 4.05 22.83
N ALA A 115 -3.17 4.74 21.76
CA ALA A 115 -2.11 5.74 21.78
C ALA A 115 -2.65 6.97 22.52
N ILE A 116 -2.59 6.91 23.85
CA ILE A 116 -2.54 8.00 24.84
C ILE A 116 -3.69 9.02 24.78
N LYS A 117 -4.35 9.20 25.95
CA LYS A 117 -5.35 10.24 26.25
C LYS A 117 -4.82 11.64 26.03
#